data_AF-A0AAU7DUZ8-F1
#
_entry.id   AF-A0AAU7DUZ8-F1
#
_cell.length_a   1.000
_cell.length_b   1.000
_cell.length_c   1.000
_cell.angle_alpha   90.00
_cell.angle_beta   90.00
_cell.angle_gamma   90.00
#
_symmetry.space_group_name_H-M   'P 1'
#
loop_
_entity.id
_entity.type
_entity.pdbx_description
1 polymer ?
#
loop_
_entity_poly.entity_id
_entity_poly.type
_entity_poly.pdbx_seq_one_letter_code
_entity_poly.pdbx_strand_id
1 'polypeptide(L)' 'MSPLIDFSALTSVIVAGILLGAGLPALFAVGVKSLVPASGATQPSPVRKIFAYVCFGICALAILGGVAFLAYGGHS' A
#
# COMPACT_ATOMS: atom_id res chain seq x y z
N MET A 1 -24.17 -26.05 -1.34
CA MET A 1 -23.35 -24.93 -0.84
C MET A 1 -22.68 -25.43 0.42
N SER A 2 -21.36 -25.59 0.40
CA SER A 2 -20.65 -26.24 1.52
C SER A 2 -20.58 -25.27 2.71
N PRO A 3 -21.17 -25.60 3.86
CA PRO A 3 -21.28 -24.70 5.03
C PRO A 3 -19.94 -24.39 5.72
N LEU A 4 -18.83 -24.96 5.24
CA LEU A 4 -17.50 -24.87 5.86
C LEU A 4 -16.57 -23.89 5.12
N ILE A 5 -16.83 -23.60 3.84
CA ILE A 5 -16.03 -22.69 3.01
C ILE A 5 -16.97 -21.86 2.16
N ASP A 6 -17.14 -20.59 2.54
CA ASP A 6 -17.79 -19.60 1.69
C ASP A 6 -16.77 -19.05 0.68
N PHE A 7 -16.87 -19.53 -0.56
CA PHE A 7 -15.97 -19.11 -1.64
C PHE A 7 -16.05 -17.60 -1.92
N SER A 8 -17.20 -16.95 -1.71
CA SER A 8 -17.34 -15.51 -1.92
C SER A 8 -16.53 -14.70 -0.91
N ALA A 9 -16.59 -15.12 0.36
CA ALA A 9 -15.78 -14.54 1.42
C ALA A 9 -14.28 -14.81 1.17
N LEU A 10 -13.94 -16.04 0.79
CA LEU A 10 -12.56 -16.44 0.50
C LEU A 10 -11.93 -15.57 -0.60
N THR A 11 -12.65 -15.38 -1.72
CA THR A 11 -12.18 -14.53 -2.82
C THR A 11 -12.00 -13.09 -2.37
N SER A 12 -12.90 -12.56 -1.54
CA SER A 12 -12.80 -11.20 -1.01
C SER A 12 -11.53 -11.00 -0.17
N VAL A 13 -11.23 -11.94 0.73
CA VAL A 13 -10.02 -11.90 1.57
C VAL A 13 -8.76 -12.05 0.72
N ILE A 14 -8.76 -12.95 -0.28
CA ILE A 14 -7.63 -13.13 -1.19
C ILE A 14 -7.35 -11.83 -1.96
N VAL A 15 -8.38 -11.21 -2.53
CA VAL A 15 -8.24 -9.96 -3.28
C VAL A 15 -7.74 -8.84 -2.36
N ALA A 16 -8.32 -8.69 -1.17
CA ALA A 16 -7.87 -7.70 -0.19
C ALA A 16 -6.42 -7.95 0.25
N GLY A 17 -6.06 -9.21 0.52
CA GLY A 17 -4.71 -9.62 0.91
C GLY A 17 -3.68 -9.38 -0.19
N ILE A 18 -4.02 -9.60 -1.46
CA ILE A 18 -3.13 -9.30 -2.60
C ILE A 18 -2.97 -7.79 -2.76
N LEU A 19 -4.07 -7.03 -2.76
CA LEU A 19 -4.03 -5.58 -2.94
C LEU A 19 -3.26 -4.89 -1.81
N LEU A 20 -3.54 -5.24 -0.55
CA LEU A 20 -2.89 -4.60 0.59
C LEU A 20 -1.51 -5.21 0.87
N GLY A 21 -1.36 -6.52 0.71
CA GLY A 21 -0.12 -7.24 0.97
C GLY A 21 0.95 -7.02 -0.09
N ALA A 22 0.61 -7.11 -1.38
CA ALA A 22 1.56 -6.92 -2.49
C ALA A 22 1.49 -5.53 -3.11
N GLY A 23 0.30 -4.91 -3.15
CA GLY A 23 0.15 -3.56 -3.70
C GLY A 23 0.85 -2.50 -2.87
N LEU A 24 0.81 -2.58 -1.54
CA LEU A 24 1.45 -1.61 -0.67
C LEU A 24 2.99 -1.61 -0.78
N PRO A 25 3.68 -2.77 -0.73
CA PRO A 25 5.12 -2.84 -1.01
C PRO A 25 5.47 -2.41 -2.43
N ALA A 26 4.66 -2.76 -3.43
CA ALA A 26 4.89 -2.32 -4.80
C ALA A 26 4.83 -0.80 -4.94
N LEU A 27 3.85 -0.15 -4.31
CA LEU A 27 3.72 1.31 -4.26
C LEU A 27 4.94 1.95 -3.58
N PHE A 28 5.36 1.40 -2.44
CA PHE A 28 6.58 1.87 -1.76
C PHE A 28 7.83 1.76 -2.64
N ALA A 29 8.01 0.62 -3.32
CA ALA A 29 9.14 0.40 -4.23
C ALA A 29 9.14 1.41 -5.41
N VAL A 30 7.96 1.75 -5.94
CA VAL A 30 7.80 2.79 -6.96
C VAL A 30 8.23 4.17 -6.43
N GLY A 31 7.85 4.52 -5.19
CA GLY A 31 8.30 5.74 -4.53
C GLY A 31 9.83 5.81 -4.36
N VAL A 32 10.45 4.73 -3.87
CA VAL A 32 11.91 4.62 -3.74
C VAL A 32 12.59 4.76 -5.10
N LYS A 33 12.06 4.10 -6.15
CA LYS A 33 12.62 4.17 -7.50
C LYS A 33 12.55 5.59 -8.08
N SER A 34 11.51 6.36 -7.76
CA SER A 34 11.40 7.76 -8.20
C SER A 34 12.53 8.64 -7.64
N LEU A 35 13.05 8.31 -6.45
CA LEU A 35 14.13 9.06 -5.80
C LEU A 35 15.53 8.75 -6.37
N VAL A 36 15.65 7.79 -7.29
CA VAL A 36 16.93 7.51 -7.95
C VAL A 36 17.30 8.68 -8.87
N PRO A 37 18.46 9.34 -8.68
CA PRO A 37 18.94 10.38 -9.57
C PRO A 37 19.12 9.87 -11.00
N ALA A 38 18.89 10.73 -11.99
CA ALA A 38 19.22 10.42 -13.38
C ALA A 38 20.74 10.36 -13.56
N SER A 39 21.21 9.66 -14.60
CA SER A 39 22.64 9.57 -14.92
C SER A 39 23.26 10.96 -15.05
N GLY A 40 24.32 11.22 -14.29
CA GLY A 40 25.01 12.52 -14.25
C GLY A 40 24.40 13.55 -13.30
N ALA A 41 23.27 13.26 -12.64
CA ALA A 41 22.69 14.12 -11.61
C ALA A 41 23.08 13.65 -10.20
N THR A 42 23.43 14.58 -9.32
CA THR A 42 23.74 14.28 -7.91
C THR A 42 22.48 14.15 -7.06
N GLN A 43 21.33 14.62 -7.55
CA GLN A 43 20.06 14.67 -6.81
C GLN A 43 18.87 14.34 -7.73
N PRO A 44 17.80 13.72 -7.20
CA PRO A 44 16.57 13.50 -7.97
C PRO A 44 15.81 14.82 -8.17
N SER A 45 15.07 14.91 -9.28
CA SER A 45 14.32 16.12 -9.62
C SER A 45 13.22 16.44 -8.59
N PRO A 46 12.86 17.72 -8.38
CA PRO A 46 11.84 18.11 -7.41
C PRO A 46 10.50 17.43 -7.65
N VAL A 47 10.08 17.29 -8.91
CA VAL A 47 8.83 16.61 -9.30
C VAL A 47 8.85 15.14 -8.89
N ARG A 48 9.97 14.45 -9.10
CA ARG A 48 10.16 13.05 -8.68
C ARG A 48 10.15 12.88 -7.16
N LYS A 49 10.69 13.86 -6.43
CA LYS A 49 10.64 13.88 -4.95
C LYS A 49 9.18 14.01 -4.48
N ILE A 50 8.41 14.94 -5.03
CA ILE A 50 6.98 15.11 -4.71
C ILE A 50 6.22 13.80 -4.96
N PHE A 51 6.42 13.19 -6.13
CA PHE A 51 5.77 11.91 -6.46
C PHE A 51 6.13 10.79 -5.45
N ALA A 52 7.39 10.70 -5.04
CA ALA A 52 7.81 9.73 -4.03
C ALA A 52 7.11 9.96 -2.68
N TYR A 53 7.03 11.22 -2.23
CA TYR A 53 6.34 11.56 -0.98
C TYR A 53 4.84 11.27 -1.05
N VAL A 54 4.19 11.47 -2.19
CA VAL A 54 2.79 11.06 -2.37
C VAL A 54 2.65 9.54 -2.23
N CYS A 55 3.52 8.77 -2.87
CA CYS A 55 3.57 7.30 -2.73
C CYS A 55 3.70 6.87 -1.26
N PHE A 56 4.68 7.43 -0.54
CA PHE A 56 4.90 7.12 0.86
C PHE A 56 3.77 7.58 1.77
N GLY A 57 3.17 8.74 1.47
CA GLY A 57 2.00 9.24 2.17
C GLY A 57 0.81 8.29 2.05
N ILE A 58 0.53 7.78 0.84
CA ILE A 58 -0.51 6.77 0.62
C ILE A 58 -0.19 5.50 1.42
N CYS A 59 1.07 5.04 1.43
CA CYS A 59 1.47 3.89 2.22
C CYS A 59 1.22 4.10 3.73
N ALA A 60 1.64 5.24 4.26
CA ALA A 60 1.45 5.60 5.65
C ALA A 60 -0.04 5.67 6.02
N LEU A 61 -0.86 6.30 5.17
CA LEU A 61 -2.30 6.39 5.39
C LEU A 61 -2.98 5.02 5.40
N ALA A 62 -2.59 4.10 4.51
CA ALA A 62 -3.13 2.75 4.50
C ALA A 62 -2.77 1.97 5.79
N ILE A 63 -1.52 2.09 6.25
CA ILE A 63 -1.06 1.44 7.49
C ILE A 63 -1.78 2.03 8.70
N LEU A 64 -1.79 3.36 8.83
CA LEU A 64 -2.44 4.04 9.95
C LEU A 64 -3.95 3.78 9.96
N GLY A 65 -4.59 3.78 8.79
CA GLY A 65 -6.01 3.43 8.64
C GLY A 65 -6.29 1.99 9.07
N GLY A 66 -5.47 1.03 8.64
CA GLY A 66 -5.58 -0.36 9.07
C GLY A 66 -5.39 -0.53 10.57
N VAL A 67 -4.35 0.08 11.14
CA VAL A 67 -4.08 0.03 12.59
C VAL A 67 -5.20 0.69 13.38
N ALA A 68 -5.69 1.86 12.96
CA ALA A 68 -6.79 2.54 13.61
C ALA A 68 -8.09 1.71 13.55
N PHE A 69 -8.36 1.06 12.42
CA PHE A 69 -9.48 0.14 12.29
C PHE A 69 -9.35 -1.06 13.25
N LEU A 70 -8.15 -1.65 13.38
CA LEU A 70 -7.92 -2.74 14.32
C LEU A 70 -8.03 -2.27 15.79
N ALA A 71 -7.58 -1.06 16.08
CA ALA A 71 -7.58 -0.50 17.44
C ALA A 71 -8.97 -0.04 17.90
N TYR A 72 -9.77 0.55 17.01
CA TYR A 72 -11.03 1.21 17.36
C TYR A 72 -12.27 0.60 16.71
N GLY A 73 -12.13 -0.17 15.62
CA GLY A 73 -13.23 -0.70 14.82
C GLY A 73 -13.82 -2.03 15.31
N GLY A 74 -13.26 -2.67 16.34
CA GLY A 74 -13.79 -3.92 16.91
C GLY A 74 -15.05 -3.77 17.76
N HIS A 75 -15.65 -2.57 17.82
CA HIS A 75 -16.86 -2.26 18.59
C HIS A 75 -18.03 -1.87 17.68
N SER A 76 -18.52 -2.80 16.86
CA SER A 76 -19.80 -2.66 16.15
C SER A 76 -20.43 -4.01 15.87
#